data_AF-A0A5B9P645-F1
#
_entry.id   AF-A0A5B9P645-F1
#
_cell.length_a   1.000
_cell.length_b   1.000
_cell.length_c   1.000
_cell.angle_alpha   90.00
_cell.angle_beta   90.00
_cell.angle_gamma   90.00
#
_symmetry.space_group_name_H-M   'P 1'
#
loop_
_entity.id
_entity.type
_entity.pdbx_description
1 polymer ?
#
loop_
_entity_poly.entity_id
_entity_poly.type
_entity_poly.pdbx_seq_one_letter_code
_entity_poly.pdbx_strand_id
1 'polypeptide(L)'
;MIDFDIHPESEQNRWESRFRKSHDDRVVLARFLAACLVGVAIVNVVPAAIYWYRWSSMDVVEPLPRWIYLQIFAALLHIVYAVFLVQVPDWASLRAVSFAMLAIAMTFGILSTGLIVGDGGGFIPQFLGLESGLVRRAGLWCVAMLCVATLASYLGGRESARWQRAESLLFGMRAAEQNRGGE
;
A
#
# COMPACT_ATOMS: atom_id res chain seq x y z
N MET A 1 1.81 -51.35 -26.89
CA MET A 1 1.73 -49.99 -27.46
C MET A 1 0.51 -49.37 -26.82
N ILE A 2 0.70 -48.60 -25.74
CA ILE A 2 -0.39 -47.95 -25.02
C ILE A 2 -0.57 -46.61 -25.71
N ASP A 3 -1.65 -46.47 -26.47
CA ASP A 3 -2.03 -45.21 -27.10
C ASP A 3 -2.49 -44.28 -25.98
N PHE A 4 -1.67 -43.28 -25.69
CA PHE A 4 -1.96 -42.28 -24.68
C PHE A 4 -2.82 -41.23 -25.37
N ASP A 5 -4.13 -41.49 -25.44
CA ASP A 5 -5.12 -40.61 -26.05
C ASP A 5 -5.30 -39.37 -25.14
N ILE A 6 -4.33 -38.44 -25.22
CA ILE A 6 -4.40 -37.15 -24.57
C ILE A 6 -5.44 -36.35 -25.33
N HIS A 7 -6.69 -36.34 -24.85
CA HIS A 7 -7.69 -35.42 -25.34
C HIS A 7 -7.21 -33.97 -25.11
N PRO A 8 -6.82 -33.22 -26.16
CA PRO A 8 -6.24 -31.89 -26.03
C PRO A 8 -7.24 -30.87 -25.43
N GLU A 9 -8.54 -31.12 -25.60
CA GLU A 9 -9.61 -30.32 -24.97
C GLU A 9 -9.55 -30.35 -23.43
N SER A 10 -9.07 -31.44 -22.82
CA SER A 10 -9.05 -31.58 -21.36
C SER A 10 -7.95 -30.74 -20.71
N GLU A 11 -6.81 -30.55 -21.41
CA GLU A 11 -5.72 -29.69 -20.95
C GLU A 11 -6.03 -28.23 -21.18
N GLN A 12 -6.56 -27.85 -22.35
CA GLN A 12 -6.90 -26.46 -22.65
C GLN A 12 -7.93 -25.87 -21.65
N ASN A 13 -9.00 -26.62 -21.37
CA ASN A 13 -9.99 -26.24 -20.35
C ASN A 13 -9.39 -26.13 -18.94
N ARG A 14 -8.39 -26.98 -18.62
CA ARG A 14 -7.66 -26.92 -17.34
C ARG A 14 -6.78 -25.68 -17.24
N TRP A 15 -6.15 -25.26 -18.33
CA TRP A 15 -5.34 -24.04 -18.35
C TRP A 15 -6.22 -22.79 -18.23
N GLU A 16 -7.31 -22.71 -18.98
CA GLU A 16 -8.26 -21.60 -18.91
C GLU A 16 -8.86 -21.42 -17.51
N SER A 17 -9.28 -22.52 -16.87
CA SER A 17 -9.79 -22.47 -15.49
C SER A 17 -8.75 -22.01 -14.48
N ARG A 18 -7.47 -22.41 -14.64
CA ARG A 18 -6.36 -21.91 -13.79
C ARG A 18 -6.09 -20.43 -14.03
N PHE A 19 -6.15 -19.96 -15.27
CA PHE A 19 -5.98 -18.54 -15.58
C PHE A 19 -7.09 -17.69 -14.99
N ARG A 20 -8.35 -18.13 -15.14
CA ARG A 20 -9.51 -17.43 -14.59
C ARG A 20 -9.45 -17.37 -13.07
N LYS A 21 -9.16 -18.50 -12.42
CA LYS A 21 -8.98 -18.55 -10.95
C LYS A 21 -7.84 -17.66 -10.48
N SER A 22 -6.70 -17.67 -11.17
CA SER A 22 -5.59 -16.77 -10.87
C SER A 22 -5.99 -15.30 -11.03
N HIS A 23 -6.74 -14.94 -12.06
CA HIS A 23 -7.21 -13.58 -12.26
C HIS A 23 -8.17 -13.12 -11.15
N ASP A 24 -9.07 -13.98 -10.71
CA ASP A 24 -10.01 -13.66 -9.63
C ASP A 24 -9.28 -13.49 -8.28
N ASP A 25 -8.35 -14.39 -7.95
CA ASP A 25 -7.54 -14.30 -6.73
C ASP A 25 -6.72 -12.98 -6.67
N ARG A 26 -6.27 -12.50 -7.83
CA ARG A 26 -5.51 -11.26 -7.99
C ARG A 26 -6.34 -10.01 -7.69
N VAL A 27 -7.56 -9.97 -8.19
CA VAL A 27 -8.51 -8.87 -7.92
C VAL A 27 -8.91 -8.86 -6.44
N VAL A 28 -9.09 -10.04 -5.84
CA VAL A 28 -9.36 -10.15 -4.39
C VAL A 28 -8.19 -9.61 -3.57
N LEU A 29 -6.95 -9.91 -3.96
CA LEU A 29 -5.76 -9.39 -3.28
C LEU A 29 -5.62 -7.87 -3.41
N ALA A 30 -5.88 -7.32 -4.60
CA ALA A 30 -5.92 -5.89 -4.84
C ALA A 30 -6.97 -5.20 -3.94
N ARG A 31 -8.18 -5.77 -3.84
CA ARG A 31 -9.24 -5.28 -2.95
C ARG A 31 -8.85 -5.38 -1.47
N PHE A 32 -8.18 -6.45 -1.07
CA PHE A 32 -7.68 -6.60 0.29
C PHE A 32 -6.64 -5.53 0.63
N LEU A 33 -5.68 -5.28 -0.26
CA LEU A 33 -4.72 -4.18 -0.11
C LEU A 33 -5.42 -2.82 -0.04
N ALA A 34 -6.42 -2.56 -0.89
CA ALA A 34 -7.20 -1.34 -0.84
C ALA A 34 -7.95 -1.20 0.51
N ALA A 35 -8.55 -2.29 1.02
CA ALA A 35 -9.20 -2.30 2.33
C ALA A 35 -8.20 -2.03 3.47
N CYS A 36 -6.99 -2.60 3.40
CA CYS A 36 -5.92 -2.29 4.34
C CYS A 36 -5.53 -0.80 4.29
N LEU A 37 -5.40 -0.21 3.11
CA LEU A 37 -5.10 1.22 2.95
C LEU A 37 -6.19 2.11 3.54
N VAL A 38 -7.46 1.77 3.34
CA VAL A 38 -8.58 2.47 3.98
C VAL A 38 -8.52 2.32 5.49
N GLY A 39 -8.24 1.12 6.00
CA GLY A 39 -8.04 0.89 7.43
C GLY A 39 -6.92 1.77 8.01
N VAL A 40 -5.78 1.85 7.32
CA VAL A 40 -4.66 2.73 7.70
C VAL A 40 -5.05 4.20 7.65
N ALA A 41 -5.83 4.63 6.65
CA ALA A 41 -6.34 5.99 6.56
C ALA A 41 -7.22 6.34 7.78
N ILE A 42 -8.15 5.44 8.17
CA ILE A 42 -9.00 5.62 9.36
C ILE A 42 -8.13 5.75 10.61
N VAL A 43 -7.15 4.86 10.77
CA VAL A 43 -6.22 4.89 11.90
C VAL A 43 -5.42 6.20 11.93
N ASN A 44 -4.96 6.72 10.80
CA ASN A 44 -4.29 8.04 10.72
C ASN A 44 -5.18 9.22 11.14
N VAL A 45 -6.49 9.11 10.96
CA VAL A 45 -7.44 10.15 11.41
C VAL A 45 -7.69 10.10 12.91
N VAL A 46 -7.49 8.95 13.58
CA VAL A 46 -7.72 8.80 15.04
C VAL A 46 -7.04 9.89 15.89
N PRO A 47 -5.72 10.15 15.77
CA PRO A 47 -5.09 11.18 16.60
C PRO A 47 -5.60 12.60 16.27
N ALA A 48 -5.97 12.88 15.01
CA ALA A 48 -6.61 14.13 14.62
C ALA A 48 -8.01 14.27 15.22
N ALA A 49 -8.80 13.20 15.22
CA ALA A 49 -10.15 13.17 15.80
C ALA A 49 -10.12 13.34 17.33
N ILE A 50 -9.18 12.70 18.02
CA ILE A 50 -8.97 12.87 19.47
C ILE A 50 -8.60 14.32 19.77
N TYR A 51 -7.70 14.92 18.98
CA TYR A 51 -7.32 16.31 19.16
C TYR A 51 -8.50 17.24 18.91
N TRP A 52 -9.27 17.01 17.84
CA TRP A 52 -10.47 17.79 17.51
C TRP A 52 -11.51 17.76 18.63
N TYR A 53 -11.77 16.57 19.20
CA TYR A 53 -12.71 16.42 20.33
C TYR A 53 -12.25 17.16 21.59
N ARG A 54 -10.93 17.18 21.84
CA ARG A 54 -10.36 17.95 22.95
C ARG A 54 -10.42 19.45 22.67
N TRP A 55 -10.14 19.87 21.44
CA TRP A 55 -10.20 21.26 21.00
C TRP A 55 -11.61 21.85 21.13
N SER A 56 -12.66 21.09 20.77
CA SER A 56 -14.05 21.54 20.95
C SER A 56 -14.47 21.71 22.42
N SER A 57 -13.67 21.20 23.35
CA SER A 57 -13.92 21.30 24.80
C SER A 57 -13.08 22.40 25.46
N MET A 58 -12.25 23.14 24.71
CA MET A 58 -11.41 24.22 25.24
C MET A 58 -12.04 25.59 24.92
N ASP A 59 -12.14 26.45 25.94
CA ASP A 59 -12.68 27.81 25.80
C ASP A 59 -11.75 28.77 25.04
N VAL A 60 -10.50 28.37 24.80
CA VAL A 60 -9.48 29.17 24.11
C VAL A 60 -9.17 28.56 22.76
N VAL A 61 -9.38 29.34 21.70
CA VAL A 61 -9.12 28.94 20.30
C VAL A 61 -7.62 28.99 20.03
N GLU A 62 -6.92 27.90 20.32
CA GLU A 62 -5.54 27.73 19.87
C GLU A 62 -5.48 27.29 18.40
N PRO A 63 -4.48 27.78 17.63
CA PRO A 63 -4.29 27.37 16.24
C PRO A 63 -3.94 25.88 16.16
N LEU A 64 -4.56 25.18 15.20
CA LEU A 64 -4.32 23.74 15.00
C LEU A 64 -2.83 23.45 14.75
N PRO A 65 -2.23 22.50 15.49
CA PRO A 65 -0.86 22.08 15.29
C PRO A 65 -0.61 21.53 13.89
N ARG A 66 0.57 21.83 13.34
CA ARG A 66 0.96 21.45 11.97
C ARG A 66 0.97 19.93 11.74
N TRP A 67 1.23 19.14 12.78
CA TRP A 67 1.25 17.68 12.69
C TRP A 67 -0.12 17.07 12.32
N ILE A 68 -1.23 17.73 12.65
CA ILE A 68 -2.58 17.27 12.30
C ILE A 68 -2.81 17.35 10.79
N TYR A 69 -2.36 18.44 10.16
CA TYR A 69 -2.44 18.58 8.71
C TYR A 69 -1.63 17.49 7.99
N LEU A 70 -0.48 17.11 8.55
CA LEU A 70 0.36 16.04 7.99
C LEU A 70 -0.32 14.66 8.10
N GLN A 71 -1.03 14.39 9.20
CA GLN A 71 -1.86 13.19 9.37
C GLN A 71 -3.04 13.14 8.39
N ILE A 72 -3.76 14.26 8.24
CA ILE A 72 -4.88 14.36 7.29
C ILE A 72 -4.38 14.20 5.85
N PHE A 73 -3.27 14.84 5.50
CA PHE A 73 -2.64 14.70 4.19
C PHE A 73 -2.21 13.25 3.91
N ALA A 74 -1.60 12.59 4.90
CA ALA A 74 -1.27 11.17 4.78
C ALA A 74 -2.52 10.30 4.61
N ALA A 75 -3.59 10.53 5.38
CA ALA A 75 -4.84 9.80 5.25
C ALA A 75 -5.48 10.00 3.86
N LEU A 76 -5.48 11.22 3.33
CA LEU A 76 -5.94 11.53 1.98
C LEU A 76 -5.13 10.77 0.92
N LEU A 77 -3.80 10.74 1.03
CA LEU A 77 -2.96 9.96 0.12
C LEU A 77 -3.35 8.47 0.15
N HIS A 78 -3.54 7.87 1.33
CA HIS A 78 -3.97 6.47 1.44
C HIS A 78 -5.33 6.22 0.76
N ILE A 79 -6.30 7.14 0.90
CA ILE A 79 -7.61 7.04 0.25
C ILE A 79 -7.48 7.16 -1.27
N VAL A 80 -6.72 8.14 -1.77
CA VAL A 80 -6.48 8.32 -3.21
C VAL A 80 -5.85 7.07 -3.81
N TYR A 81 -4.85 6.51 -3.14
CA TYR A 81 -4.23 5.26 -3.59
C TYR A 81 -5.19 4.06 -3.50
N ALA A 82 -6.06 3.99 -2.50
CA ALA A 82 -7.07 2.93 -2.41
C ALA A 82 -8.08 3.02 -3.56
N VAL A 83 -8.56 4.22 -3.89
CA VAL A 83 -9.47 4.46 -5.03
C VAL A 83 -8.78 4.11 -6.34
N PHE A 84 -7.53 4.53 -6.52
CA PHE A 84 -6.73 4.21 -7.71
C PHE A 84 -6.59 2.69 -7.90
N LEU A 85 -6.35 1.95 -6.82
CA LEU A 85 -6.21 0.49 -6.83
C LEU A 85 -7.52 -0.23 -7.16
N VAL A 86 -8.67 0.35 -6.78
CA VAL A 86 -10.01 -0.17 -7.12
C VAL A 86 -10.37 0.12 -8.58
N GLN A 87 -9.99 1.28 -9.11
CA GLN A 87 -10.31 1.67 -10.48
C GLN A 87 -9.52 0.87 -11.51
N VAL A 88 -8.23 0.65 -11.27
CA VAL A 88 -7.33 0.00 -12.22
C VAL A 88 -6.54 -1.09 -11.51
N PRO A 89 -7.09 -2.30 -11.35
CA PRO A 89 -6.43 -3.43 -10.68
C PRO A 89 -5.36 -4.07 -11.58
N ASP A 90 -4.37 -3.28 -12.02
CA ASP A 90 -3.27 -3.71 -12.86
C ASP A 90 -1.97 -3.92 -12.06
N TRP A 91 -1.07 -4.74 -12.61
CA TRP A 91 0.26 -4.98 -12.01
C TRP A 91 1.08 -3.69 -11.87
N ALA A 92 0.92 -2.75 -12.80
CA ALA A 92 1.57 -1.45 -12.78
C ALA A 92 1.02 -0.58 -11.63
N SER A 93 -0.29 -0.64 -11.38
CA SER A 93 -0.93 0.07 -10.27
C SER A 93 -0.46 -0.43 -8.91
N LEU A 94 -0.34 -1.76 -8.74
CA LEU A 94 0.23 -2.35 -7.53
C LEU A 94 1.66 -1.88 -7.27
N ARG A 95 2.47 -1.79 -8.34
CA ARG A 95 3.86 -1.33 -8.24
C ARG A 95 3.95 0.16 -7.91
N ALA A 96 3.09 0.98 -8.51
CA ALA A 96 2.98 2.41 -8.19
C ALA A 96 2.61 2.63 -6.71
N VAL A 97 1.63 1.87 -6.21
CA VAL A 97 1.22 1.89 -4.80
C VAL A 97 2.38 1.47 -3.89
N SER A 98 3.16 0.46 -4.26
CA SER A 98 4.36 0.07 -3.48
C SER A 98 5.41 1.18 -3.39
N PHE A 99 5.70 1.87 -4.50
CA PHE A 99 6.62 3.01 -4.49
C PHE A 99 6.07 4.17 -3.65
N ALA A 100 4.77 4.45 -3.76
CA ALA A 100 4.12 5.45 -2.93
C ALA A 100 4.20 5.11 -1.44
N MET A 101 3.91 3.87 -1.07
CA MET A 101 4.03 3.39 0.32
C MET A 101 5.48 3.45 0.81
N LEU A 102 6.46 3.19 -0.06
CA LEU A 102 7.88 3.33 0.29
C LEU A 102 8.27 4.79 0.54
N ALA A 103 7.78 5.72 -0.28
CA ALA A 103 8.02 7.15 -0.10
C ALA A 103 7.37 7.67 1.20
N ILE A 104 6.15 7.21 1.50
CA ILE A 104 5.47 7.49 2.77
C ILE A 104 6.28 6.91 3.94
N ALA A 105 6.73 5.66 3.83
CA ALA A 105 7.58 5.02 4.83
C ALA A 105 8.86 5.83 5.09
N MET A 106 9.57 6.25 4.04
CA MET A 106 10.76 7.10 4.19
C MET A 106 10.45 8.41 4.92
N THR A 107 9.34 9.06 4.58
CA THR A 107 8.92 10.32 5.21
C THR A 107 8.66 10.10 6.71
N PHE A 108 7.90 9.07 7.06
CA PHE A 108 7.65 8.71 8.47
C PHE A 108 8.91 8.25 9.20
N GLY A 109 9.85 7.58 8.53
CA GLY A 109 11.12 7.17 9.10
C GLY A 109 12.05 8.35 9.44
N ILE A 110 12.11 9.35 8.56
CA ILE A 110 12.85 10.61 8.82
C ILE A 110 12.21 11.35 9.99
N LEU A 111 10.88 11.47 9.99
CA LEU A 111 10.13 12.12 11.07
C LEU A 111 10.32 11.41 12.41
N SER A 112 10.17 10.07 12.45
CA SER A 112 10.34 9.30 13.68
C SER A 112 11.77 9.38 14.20
N THR A 113 12.76 9.28 13.31
CA THR A 113 14.18 9.39 13.70
C THR A 113 14.47 10.77 14.26
N GLY A 114 14.01 11.84 13.61
CA GLY A 114 14.20 13.20 14.11
C GLY A 114 13.44 13.49 15.41
N LEU A 115 12.27 12.88 15.63
CA LEU A 115 11.52 13.01 16.89
C LEU A 115 12.16 12.23 18.04
N ILE A 116 12.76 11.07 17.78
CA ILE A 116 13.43 10.23 18.79
C ILE A 116 14.81 10.79 19.15
N VAL A 117 15.57 11.24 18.15
CA VAL A 117 16.94 11.75 18.33
C VAL A 117 16.95 13.21 18.82
N GLY A 118 15.94 14.01 18.46
CA GLY A 118 15.91 15.45 18.73
C GLY A 118 15.47 15.86 20.15
N ASP A 119 15.27 14.93 21.08
CA ASP A 119 14.92 15.13 22.50
C ASP A 119 14.06 16.38 22.80
N GLY A 120 12.85 16.45 22.21
CA GLY A 120 11.84 17.49 22.46
C GLY A 120 12.18 18.92 22.02
N GLY A 121 13.46 19.28 21.90
CA GLY A 121 13.97 20.61 21.51
C GLY A 121 14.52 20.70 20.09
N GLY A 122 14.51 19.60 19.33
CA GLY A 122 14.97 19.58 17.95
C GLY A 122 14.10 20.39 16.98
N PHE A 123 14.66 20.75 15.83
CA PHE A 123 13.96 21.48 14.76
C PHE A 123 12.64 20.80 14.33
N ILE A 124 12.62 19.45 14.31
CA ILE A 124 11.45 18.66 13.89
C ILE A 124 10.25 18.80 14.85
N PRO A 125 10.37 18.49 16.16
CA PRO A 125 9.25 18.68 17.09
C PRO A 125 8.78 20.14 17.19
N GLN A 126 9.68 21.12 17.08
CA GLN A 126 9.34 22.54 17.07
C GLN A 126 8.59 22.95 15.77
N PHE A 127 9.00 22.42 14.62
CA PHE A 127 8.32 22.67 13.34
C PHE A 127 6.92 22.05 13.29
N LEU A 128 6.74 20.87 13.87
CA LEU A 128 5.44 20.20 13.93
C LEU A 128 4.53 20.75 15.05
N GLY A 129 5.07 21.59 15.95
CA GLY A 129 4.33 22.19 17.07
C GLY A 129 3.93 21.19 18.14
N LEU A 130 4.80 20.21 18.44
CA LEU A 130 4.52 19.22 19.49
C LEU A 130 5.02 19.72 20.85
N GLU A 131 4.15 19.68 21.85
CA GLU A 131 4.55 19.76 23.25
C GLU A 131 5.40 18.52 23.61
N SER A 132 6.40 18.70 24.49
CA SER A 132 7.38 17.68 24.88
C SER A 132 6.75 16.35 25.33
N GLY A 133 5.57 16.39 25.96
CA GLY A 133 4.81 15.19 26.36
C GLY A 133 4.18 14.40 25.20
N LEU A 134 3.86 15.07 24.08
CA LEU A 134 3.25 14.44 22.90
C LEU A 134 4.29 13.87 21.92
N VAL A 135 5.55 14.35 21.96
CA VAL A 135 6.64 13.93 21.06
C VAL A 135 6.83 12.41 21.08
N ARG A 136 6.88 11.80 22.26
CA ARG A 136 7.11 10.35 22.39
C ARG A 136 5.96 9.53 21.82
N ARG A 137 4.71 9.96 22.03
CA ARG A 137 3.51 9.27 21.54
C ARG A 137 3.38 9.40 20.01
N ALA A 138 3.67 10.58 19.47
CA ALA A 138 3.71 10.81 18.04
C ALA A 138 4.85 10.03 17.36
N GLY A 139 6.02 9.94 17.99
CA GLY A 139 7.15 9.15 17.51
C GLY A 139 6.81 7.66 17.41
N LEU A 140 6.23 7.08 18.47
CA LEU A 140 5.72 5.69 18.46
C LEU A 140 4.69 5.45 17.35
N TRP A 141 3.79 6.41 17.13
CA TRP A 141 2.80 6.31 16.05
C TRP A 141 3.43 6.37 14.66
N CYS A 142 4.42 7.23 14.46
CA CYS A 142 5.18 7.30 13.20
C CYS A 142 5.93 6.00 12.93
N VAL A 143 6.53 5.37 13.95
CA VAL A 143 7.19 4.05 13.81
C VAL A 143 6.18 2.97 13.45
N ALA A 144 5.01 2.95 14.09
CA ALA A 144 3.94 2.00 13.75
C ALA A 144 3.52 2.16 12.27
N MET A 145 3.34 3.41 11.81
CA MET A 145 3.00 3.71 10.41
C MET A 145 4.12 3.32 9.44
N LEU A 146 5.39 3.55 9.82
CA LEU A 146 6.56 3.12 9.05
C LEU A 146 6.52 1.60 8.83
N CYS A 147 6.27 0.81 9.89
CA CYS A 147 6.19 -0.64 9.78
C CYS A 147 5.07 -1.08 8.84
N VAL A 148 3.88 -0.50 8.98
CA VAL A 148 2.72 -0.83 8.13
C VAL A 148 2.96 -0.45 6.67
N ALA A 149 3.47 0.75 6.41
CA ALA A 149 3.79 1.23 5.06
C ALA A 149 4.88 0.38 4.41
N THR A 150 5.89 -0.04 5.17
CA THR A 150 6.96 -0.94 4.68
C THR A 150 6.40 -2.32 4.34
N LEU A 151 5.53 -2.88 5.18
CA LEU A 151 4.89 -4.17 4.93
C LEU A 151 3.98 -4.11 3.68
N ALA A 152 3.17 -3.05 3.57
CA ALA A 152 2.32 -2.82 2.40
C ALA A 152 3.15 -2.65 1.12
N SER A 153 4.25 -1.90 1.18
CA SER A 153 5.19 -1.74 0.07
C SER A 153 5.79 -3.08 -0.36
N TYR A 154 6.24 -3.90 0.60
CA TYR A 154 6.78 -5.23 0.35
C TYR A 154 5.76 -6.17 -0.29
N LEU A 155 4.53 -6.20 0.23
CA LEU A 155 3.46 -7.06 -0.31
C LEU A 155 3.09 -6.64 -1.73
N GLY A 156 2.86 -5.35 -2.00
CA GLY A 156 2.57 -4.89 -3.35
C GLY A 156 3.73 -5.12 -4.35
N GLY A 157 4.98 -5.04 -3.88
CA GLY A 157 6.17 -5.25 -4.70
C GLY A 157 6.34 -6.72 -5.07
N ARG A 158 6.12 -7.60 -4.09
CA ARG A 158 6.19 -9.06 -4.29
C ARG A 158 5.11 -9.54 -5.27
N GLU A 159 3.89 -9.03 -5.14
CA GLU A 159 2.77 -9.48 -5.95
C GLU A 159 2.81 -8.92 -7.38
N SER A 160 3.19 -7.65 -7.55
CA SER A 160 3.45 -7.09 -8.88
C SER A 160 4.55 -7.85 -9.63
N ALA A 161 5.65 -8.22 -8.94
CA ALA A 161 6.73 -9.00 -9.54
C ALA A 161 6.32 -10.44 -9.90
N ARG A 162 5.31 -11.01 -9.23
CA ARG A 162 4.73 -12.31 -9.57
C ARG A 162 3.86 -12.22 -10.82
N TRP A 163 3.06 -11.14 -10.95
CA TRP A 163 2.20 -10.94 -12.12
C TRP A 163 3.01 -10.67 -13.38
N GLN A 164 4.03 -9.82 -13.28
CA GLN A 164 4.93 -9.53 -14.39
C GLN A 164 5.60 -10.81 -14.94
N ARG A 165 6.01 -11.72 -14.06
CA ARG A 165 6.57 -13.02 -14.46
C ARG A 165 5.54 -13.90 -15.17
N ALA A 166 4.32 -13.97 -14.66
CA ALA A 166 3.26 -14.75 -15.30
C ALA A 166 2.90 -14.25 -16.71
N GLU A 167 2.85 -12.92 -16.91
CA GLU A 167 2.59 -12.31 -18.21
C GLU A 167 3.73 -12.58 -19.20
N SER A 168 4.99 -12.44 -18.77
CA SER A 168 6.15 -12.72 -19.63
C SER A 168 6.19 -14.17 -20.15
N LEU A 169 5.79 -15.14 -19.32
CA LEU A 169 5.73 -16.55 -19.72
C LEU A 169 4.62 -16.80 -20.75
N LEU A 170 3.45 -16.19 -20.57
CA LEU A 170 2.34 -16.27 -21.53
C LEU A 170 2.70 -15.71 -22.90
N PHE A 171 3.34 -14.54 -22.93
CA PHE A 171 3.82 -13.95 -24.19
C PHE A 171 4.87 -14.83 -24.86
N GLY A 172 5.79 -15.42 -24.09
CA GLY A 172 6.80 -16.35 -24.61
C GLY A 172 6.18 -17.61 -25.23
N MET A 173 5.17 -18.20 -24.59
CA MET A 173 4.48 -19.39 -25.12
C MET A 173 3.73 -19.08 -26.42
N ARG A 174 3.00 -17.96 -26.48
CA ARG A 174 2.28 -17.55 -27.70
C ARG A 174 3.22 -17.31 -28.88
N ALA A 175 4.38 -16.70 -28.64
CA ALA A 175 5.40 -16.49 -29.67
C ALA A 175 5.98 -17.82 -30.20
N ALA A 176 6.19 -18.80 -29.32
CA ALA A 176 6.67 -20.13 -29.71
C ALA A 176 5.63 -20.92 -30.52
N GLU A 177 4.34 -20.79 -30.17
CA GLU A 177 3.24 -21.42 -30.91
C GLU A 177 3.07 -20.82 -32.31
N GLN A 178 3.17 -19.49 -32.43
CA GLN A 178 3.11 -18.81 -33.72
C GLN A 178 4.27 -19.21 -34.65
N ASN A 179 5.46 -19.48 -34.11
CA ASN A 179 6.58 -20.00 -34.91
C ASN A 179 6.38 -21.44 -35.38
N ARG A 180 5.64 -22.28 -34.62
CA ARG A 180 5.34 -23.67 -35.02
C ARG A 180 4.27 -23.79 -36.10
N GLY A 181 3.32 -22.86 -36.15
CA GLY A 181 2.24 -22.86 -37.15
C GLY A 181 2.64 -22.33 -38.53
N GLY A 182 3.88 -21.86 -38.69
CA GLY A 182 4.40 -21.28 -39.92
C GLY A 182 5.36 -22.17 -40.71
N GLU A 183 5.65 -23.39 -40.24
CA GLU A 183 6.43 -24.43 -40.93
C GLU A 183 5.52 -25.48 -41.56
#